data_AF-A0A4R6VPZ5-F1
#
_entry.id   AF-A0A4R6VPZ5-F1
#
_cell.length_a   1.000
_cell.length_b   1.000
_cell.length_c   1.000
_cell.angle_alpha   90.00
_cell.angle_beta   90.00
_cell.angle_gamma   90.00
#
_symmetry.space_group_name_H-M   'P 1'
#
loop_
_entity.id
_entity.type
_entity.pdbx_description
1 polymer ?
#
loop_
_entity_poly.entity_id
_entity_poly.type
_entity_poly.pdbx_seq_one_letter_code
_entity_poly.pdbx_strand_id
1 'polypeptide(L)'
;MKLMRVGDIGQEVPCILDQDGKARDVSRLARDFTPETIAGLQQALADFDLSALPVVSLENVRIGAPVAQPKNIYCIGLNYSDHAKEAGMEPPKEPILFNKSSGTYCGPNDPILFSDKMTKLDWEVELGIVIGKQALNISQDQALEHILGYTVVNDVSERAWQLDRGGQWAKGKGFPNFCPTGPLVLTTDELGGADNLAMWLDVNGERMQTGNTNTMIFDPAFIVAYLSEFMRLEPGDLICTGTPPGVGMGKTPPLYLKPGDQVELSIDKLGTQSQRVVAI
;
A
#
# COMPACT_ATOMS: atom_id res chain seq x y z
N MET A 1 -2.66 -6.09 16.09
CA MET A 1 -1.90 -7.17 15.42
C MET A 1 -1.04 -6.67 14.26
N LYS A 2 -0.01 -7.45 13.89
CA LYS A 2 0.87 -7.25 12.72
C LYS A 2 0.73 -8.44 11.77
N LEU A 3 -0.05 -8.28 10.70
CA LEU A 3 -0.36 -9.36 9.76
C LEU A 3 0.65 -9.36 8.62
N MET A 4 1.17 -10.54 8.25
CA MET A 4 2.04 -10.70 7.09
C MET A 4 1.78 -12.05 6.40
N ARG A 5 2.24 -12.20 5.16
CA ARG A 5 2.19 -13.48 4.42
C ARG A 5 3.59 -13.80 3.91
N VAL A 6 4.03 -15.05 4.01
CA VAL A 6 5.40 -15.47 3.62
C VAL A 6 5.38 -16.74 2.79
N GLY A 7 6.25 -16.81 1.78
CA GLY A 7 6.35 -17.95 0.88
C GLY A 7 6.25 -17.56 -0.60
N ASP A 8 6.27 -18.58 -1.45
CA ASP A 8 6.16 -18.43 -2.89
C ASP A 8 4.76 -17.91 -3.29
N ILE A 9 4.70 -17.28 -4.46
CA ILE A 9 3.45 -16.71 -5.00
C ILE A 9 2.37 -17.80 -5.06
N GLY A 10 1.25 -17.57 -4.38
CA GLY A 10 0.11 -18.49 -4.33
C GLY A 10 0.26 -19.65 -3.34
N GLN A 11 1.35 -19.69 -2.57
CA GLN A 11 1.59 -20.65 -1.49
C GLN A 11 1.96 -19.95 -0.18
N GLU A 12 1.62 -18.67 -0.05
CA GLU A 12 1.99 -17.93 1.15
C GLU A 12 1.28 -18.46 2.41
N VAL A 13 2.05 -18.54 3.50
CA VAL A 13 1.57 -18.85 4.84
C VAL A 13 1.15 -17.55 5.52
N PRO A 14 -0.10 -17.43 6.02
CA PRO A 14 -0.52 -16.28 6.82
C PRO A 14 0.16 -16.32 8.20
N CYS A 15 0.76 -15.20 8.57
CA CYS A 15 1.47 -15.06 9.83
C CYS A 15 1.06 -13.80 10.60
N ILE A 16 1.18 -13.88 11.93
CA ILE A 16 1.12 -12.71 12.81
C ILE A 16 2.45 -12.59 13.56
N LEU A 17 3.02 -11.38 13.61
CA LEU A 17 4.18 -11.13 14.46
C LEU A 17 3.74 -11.08 15.92
N ASP A 18 4.35 -11.91 16.76
CA ASP A 18 4.16 -11.86 18.21
C ASP A 18 4.92 -10.68 18.85
N GLN A 19 4.84 -10.58 20.17
CA GLN A 19 5.49 -9.50 20.95
C GLN A 19 7.02 -9.51 20.85
N ASP A 20 7.63 -10.67 20.55
CA ASP A 20 9.07 -10.82 20.32
C ASP A 20 9.46 -10.56 18.85
N GLY A 21 8.48 -10.24 17.98
CA GLY A 21 8.68 -10.05 16.56
C GLY A 21 8.85 -11.35 15.76
N LYS A 22 8.49 -12.51 16.31
CA LYS A 22 8.53 -13.79 15.58
C LYS A 22 7.26 -13.97 14.77
N ALA A 23 7.39 -14.38 13.52
CA ALA A 23 6.25 -14.72 12.67
C ALA A 23 5.62 -16.04 13.12
N ARG A 24 4.34 -16.01 13.49
CA ARG A 24 3.56 -17.16 13.95
C ARG A 24 2.60 -17.61 12.86
N ASP A 25 2.69 -18.88 12.47
CA ASP A 25 1.78 -19.50 11.50
C ASP A 25 0.35 -19.56 12.07
N VAL A 26 -0.57 -18.83 11.45
CA VAL A 26 -1.99 -18.81 11.82
C VAL A 26 -2.88 -19.60 10.85
N SER A 27 -2.30 -20.36 9.91
CA SER A 27 -3.02 -21.08 8.84
C SER A 27 -4.07 -22.08 9.37
N ARG A 28 -3.90 -22.58 10.59
CA ARG A 28 -4.88 -23.45 11.26
C ARG A 28 -6.14 -22.71 11.74
N LEU A 29 -6.03 -21.40 11.95
CA LEU A 29 -7.09 -20.53 12.47
C LEU A 29 -7.74 -19.74 11.33
N ALA A 30 -6.92 -19.19 10.45
CA ALA A 30 -7.32 -18.54 9.21
C ALA A 30 -6.46 -19.07 8.08
N ARG A 31 -7.06 -19.83 7.16
CA ARG A 31 -6.34 -20.52 6.07
C ARG A 31 -5.44 -19.59 5.26
N ASP A 32 -5.92 -18.38 5.01
CA ASP A 32 -5.18 -17.26 4.44
C ASP A 32 -5.84 -15.94 4.91
N PHE A 33 -5.22 -14.79 4.67
CA PHE A 33 -5.84 -13.47 4.88
C PHE A 33 -6.52 -13.01 3.59
N THR A 34 -7.73 -13.49 3.31
CA THR A 34 -8.54 -13.09 2.14
C THR A 34 -9.62 -12.10 2.56
N PRO A 35 -10.25 -11.39 1.60
CA PRO A 35 -11.47 -10.61 1.86
C PRO A 35 -12.51 -11.34 2.74
N GLU A 36 -12.64 -12.66 2.60
CA GLU A 36 -13.60 -13.47 3.33
C GLU A 36 -13.16 -13.81 4.76
N THR A 37 -11.86 -13.94 5.03
CA THR A 37 -11.35 -14.36 6.34
C THR A 37 -10.99 -13.18 7.25
N ILE A 38 -10.57 -12.05 6.69
CA ILE A 38 -10.10 -10.92 7.51
C ILE A 38 -11.20 -10.28 8.35
N ALA A 39 -12.46 -10.30 7.89
CA ALA A 39 -13.59 -9.69 8.59
C ALA A 39 -13.90 -10.35 9.95
N GLY A 40 -13.46 -11.60 10.15
CA GLY A 40 -13.60 -12.36 11.40
C GLY A 40 -12.27 -12.65 12.11
N LEU A 41 -11.14 -12.17 11.58
CA LEU A 41 -9.81 -12.60 12.00
C LEU A 41 -9.54 -12.26 13.47
N GLN A 42 -9.85 -11.04 13.90
CA GLN A 42 -9.64 -10.63 15.30
C GLN A 42 -10.41 -11.51 16.27
N GLN A 43 -11.67 -11.83 15.96
CA GLN A 43 -12.49 -12.72 16.79
C GLN A 43 -11.97 -14.15 16.79
N ALA A 44 -11.50 -14.65 15.64
CA ALA A 44 -10.93 -15.99 15.52
C ALA A 44 -9.63 -16.17 16.31
N LEU A 45 -8.91 -15.08 16.58
CA LEU A 45 -7.63 -15.09 17.30
C LEU A 45 -7.75 -14.72 18.78
N ALA A 46 -8.88 -14.15 19.21
CA ALA A 46 -9.05 -13.58 20.55
C ALA A 46 -8.75 -14.57 21.69
N ASP A 47 -9.05 -15.85 21.48
CA ASP A 47 -8.90 -16.91 22.50
C ASP A 47 -7.58 -17.69 22.37
N PHE A 48 -6.70 -17.34 21.43
CA PHE A 48 -5.45 -18.07 21.17
C PHE A 48 -4.23 -17.33 21.70
N ASP A 49 -3.39 -18.07 22.42
CA ASP A 49 -2.03 -17.64 22.71
C ASP A 49 -1.18 -17.75 21.43
N LEU A 50 -0.94 -16.61 20.78
CA LEU A 50 -0.11 -16.53 19.58
C LEU A 50 1.30 -17.11 19.80
N SER A 51 1.83 -17.04 21.03
CA SER A 51 3.17 -17.54 21.34
C SER A 51 3.25 -19.08 21.32
N ALA A 52 2.11 -19.77 21.40
CA ALA A 52 2.01 -21.22 21.31
C ALA A 52 1.92 -21.72 19.84
N LEU A 53 1.69 -20.82 18.88
CA LEU A 53 1.63 -21.17 17.46
C LEU A 53 3.03 -21.43 16.87
N PRO A 54 3.14 -22.27 15.83
CA PRO A 54 4.43 -22.56 15.19
C PRO A 54 5.12 -21.29 14.69
N VAL A 55 6.43 -21.20 14.89
CA VAL A 55 7.25 -20.11 14.33
C VAL A 55 7.58 -20.42 12.88
N VAL A 56 7.41 -19.43 12.01
CA VAL A 56 7.92 -19.46 10.63
C VAL A 56 9.20 -18.65 10.56
N SER A 57 10.26 -19.24 10.03
CA SER A 57 11.51 -18.51 9.81
C SER A 57 11.33 -17.48 8.70
N LEU A 58 11.79 -16.25 8.93
CA LEU A 58 11.84 -15.20 7.93
C LEU A 58 13.16 -15.19 7.14
N GLU A 59 14.08 -16.10 7.46
CA GLU A 59 15.36 -16.20 6.76
C GLU A 59 15.17 -16.80 5.36
N ASN A 60 15.67 -16.08 4.34
CA ASN A 60 15.64 -16.52 2.93
C ASN A 60 14.25 -16.90 2.40
N VAL A 61 13.18 -16.41 3.02
CA VAL A 61 11.81 -16.60 2.54
C VAL A 61 11.32 -15.32 1.84
N ARG A 62 10.56 -15.49 0.76
CA ARG A 62 9.87 -14.37 0.14
C ARG A 62 8.80 -13.82 1.10
N ILE A 63 8.75 -12.50 1.26
CA ILE A 63 7.62 -11.82 1.89
C ILE A 63 6.58 -11.55 0.81
N GLY A 64 5.39 -12.10 0.97
CA GLY A 64 4.24 -11.83 0.12
C GLY A 64 3.50 -10.57 0.55
N ALA A 65 2.54 -10.16 -0.25
CA ALA A 65 1.65 -9.06 0.15
C ALA A 65 0.82 -9.49 1.36
N PRO A 66 0.59 -8.62 2.35
CA PRO A 66 0.12 -9.03 3.68
C PRO A 66 -1.35 -9.45 3.75
N VAL A 67 -2.11 -9.20 2.68
CA VAL A 67 -3.45 -9.74 2.45
C VAL A 67 -3.42 -10.41 1.07
N ALA A 68 -4.23 -11.43 0.84
CA ALA A 68 -4.45 -11.99 -0.48
C ALA A 68 -5.02 -10.91 -1.42
N GLN A 69 -4.95 -11.17 -2.72
CA GLN A 69 -5.28 -10.17 -3.74
C GLN A 69 -6.61 -9.45 -3.47
N PRO A 70 -6.61 -8.11 -3.37
CA PRO A 70 -7.81 -7.34 -3.06
C PRO A 70 -8.80 -7.38 -4.24
N LYS A 71 -10.09 -7.20 -3.94
CA LYS A 71 -11.12 -7.07 -4.97
C LYS A 71 -10.97 -5.73 -5.69
N ASN A 72 -10.78 -4.67 -4.92
CA ASN A 72 -10.57 -3.32 -5.44
C ASN A 72 -9.30 -2.67 -4.90
N ILE A 73 -8.67 -1.86 -5.74
CA ILE A 73 -7.57 -0.96 -5.35
C ILE A 73 -7.97 0.45 -5.78
N TYR A 74 -8.30 1.28 -4.80
CA TYR A 74 -8.61 2.70 -4.98
C TYR A 74 -7.38 3.55 -4.67
N CYS A 75 -7.23 4.67 -5.35
CA CYS A 75 -6.06 5.52 -5.20
C CYS A 75 -6.48 6.99 -5.18
N ILE A 76 -5.86 7.76 -4.28
CA ILE A 76 -6.12 9.20 -4.13
C ILE A 76 -4.97 10.00 -4.70
N GLY A 77 -5.25 10.82 -5.72
CA GLY A 77 -4.29 11.74 -6.30
C GLY A 77 -4.15 13.03 -5.48
N LEU A 78 -2.94 13.61 -5.50
CA LEU A 78 -2.63 14.95 -4.97
C LEU A 78 -3.05 15.17 -3.51
N ASN A 79 -2.79 14.20 -2.63
CA ASN A 79 -3.26 14.25 -1.24
C ASN A 79 -2.25 14.82 -0.23
N TYR A 80 -1.11 15.38 -0.65
CA TYR A 80 -0.11 15.97 0.25
C TYR A 80 0.03 17.46 -0.04
N SER A 81 -0.12 18.29 0.99
CA SER A 81 -0.12 19.76 0.82
C SER A 81 1.18 20.28 0.21
N ASP A 82 2.29 19.63 0.55
CA ASP A 82 3.60 20.02 0.04
C ASP A 82 3.83 19.55 -1.39
N HIS A 83 3.16 18.49 -1.82
CA HIS A 83 3.18 18.02 -3.21
C HIS A 83 2.34 18.94 -4.11
N ALA A 84 1.19 19.40 -3.62
CA ALA A 84 0.39 20.42 -4.31
C ALA A 84 1.20 21.71 -4.54
N LYS A 85 1.96 22.16 -3.52
CA LYS A 85 2.88 23.30 -3.63
C LYS A 85 4.02 23.06 -4.63
N GLU A 86 4.66 21.88 -4.60
CA GLU A 86 5.71 21.51 -5.57
C GLU A 86 5.20 21.60 -7.01
N ALA A 87 3.98 21.12 -7.26
CA ALA A 87 3.37 21.16 -8.58
C ALA A 87 2.79 22.54 -8.95
N GLY A 88 2.88 23.55 -8.06
CA GLY A 88 2.29 24.87 -8.28
C GLY A 88 0.76 24.85 -8.40
N MET A 89 0.11 23.85 -7.79
CA MET A 89 -1.34 23.64 -7.86
C MET A 89 -2.00 24.03 -6.54
N GLU A 90 -3.20 24.61 -6.61
CA GLU A 90 -4.06 24.74 -5.44
C GLU A 90 -4.43 23.34 -4.92
N PRO A 91 -4.45 23.14 -3.59
CA PRO A 91 -4.93 21.90 -2.99
C PRO A 91 -6.31 21.52 -3.55
N PRO A 92 -6.54 20.26 -3.94
CA PRO A 92 -7.84 19.83 -4.41
C PRO A 92 -8.91 20.04 -3.33
N LYS A 93 -10.13 20.39 -3.75
CA LYS A 93 -11.29 20.57 -2.85
C LYS A 93 -11.98 19.26 -2.48
N GLU A 94 -11.74 18.22 -3.28
CA GLU A 94 -12.27 16.87 -3.11
C GLU A 94 -11.19 15.84 -3.52
N PRO A 95 -11.19 14.63 -2.95
CA PRO A 95 -10.25 13.58 -3.33
C PRO A 95 -10.32 13.24 -4.82
N ILE A 96 -9.18 13.30 -5.52
CA ILE A 96 -9.09 12.82 -6.90
C ILE A 96 -9.02 11.29 -6.85
N LEU A 97 -10.12 10.65 -7.21
CA LEU A 97 -10.24 9.20 -7.20
C LEU A 97 -9.86 8.58 -8.55
N PHE A 98 -8.98 7.57 -8.51
CA PHE A 98 -8.73 6.64 -9.59
C PHE A 98 -8.55 5.22 -9.04
N ASN A 99 -8.36 4.23 -9.92
CA ASN A 99 -8.16 2.85 -9.51
C ASN A 99 -6.96 2.22 -10.21
N LYS A 100 -6.37 1.22 -9.53
CA LYS A 100 -5.46 0.25 -10.15
C LYS A 100 -6.23 -1.05 -10.38
N SER A 101 -5.80 -1.82 -11.38
CA SER A 101 -6.27 -3.21 -11.51
C SER A 101 -5.77 -4.01 -10.30
N SER A 102 -6.58 -4.90 -9.75
CA SER A 102 -6.12 -5.85 -8.73
C SER A 102 -4.97 -6.72 -9.23
N GLY A 103 -4.82 -6.90 -10.55
CA GLY A 103 -3.69 -7.59 -11.17
C GLY A 103 -2.34 -6.85 -11.06
N THR A 104 -2.32 -5.63 -10.52
CA THR A 104 -1.07 -4.90 -10.21
C THR A 104 -0.48 -5.26 -8.84
N TYR A 105 -1.28 -5.88 -7.97
CA TYR A 105 -0.96 -6.18 -6.59
C TYR A 105 0.12 -7.25 -6.48
N CYS A 106 1.20 -6.96 -5.76
CA CYS A 106 2.30 -7.88 -5.56
C CYS A 106 2.96 -7.68 -4.18
N GLY A 107 3.85 -8.61 -3.82
CA GLY A 107 4.59 -8.56 -2.56
C GLY A 107 5.52 -7.34 -2.48
N PRO A 108 5.90 -6.93 -1.27
CA PRO A 108 6.68 -5.71 -1.04
C PRO A 108 8.03 -5.71 -1.76
N ASN A 109 8.64 -6.88 -1.98
CA ASN A 109 9.96 -7.01 -2.59
C ASN A 109 9.92 -7.69 -3.96
N ASP A 110 8.73 -7.86 -4.53
CA ASP A 110 8.60 -8.34 -5.90
C ASP A 110 9.14 -7.29 -6.89
N PRO A 111 9.66 -7.69 -8.06
CA PRO A 111 10.31 -6.75 -8.98
C PRO A 111 9.29 -5.78 -9.58
N ILE A 112 9.75 -4.54 -9.82
CA ILE A 112 9.02 -3.58 -10.65
C ILE A 112 9.26 -3.97 -12.11
N LEU A 113 8.19 -4.28 -12.85
CA LEU A 113 8.31 -4.74 -14.23
C LEU A 113 8.44 -3.57 -15.22
N PHE A 114 9.37 -3.69 -16.16
CA PHE A 114 9.64 -2.69 -17.19
C PHE A 114 9.40 -3.27 -18.58
N SER A 115 8.47 -2.69 -19.35
CA SER A 115 8.30 -2.99 -20.78
C SER A 115 9.10 -2.01 -21.63
N ASP A 116 9.65 -2.49 -22.75
CA ASP A 116 10.29 -1.67 -23.80
C ASP A 116 9.43 -0.52 -24.36
N LYS A 117 8.11 -0.55 -24.14
CA LYS A 117 7.15 0.51 -24.51
C LYS A 117 7.00 1.61 -23.45
N MET A 118 7.64 1.45 -22.30
CA MET A 118 7.67 2.42 -21.21
C MET A 118 8.81 3.40 -21.43
N THR A 119 8.55 4.67 -21.10
CA THR A 119 9.52 5.76 -21.30
C THR A 119 9.67 6.64 -20.07
N LYS A 120 8.68 6.63 -19.17
CA LYS A 120 8.63 7.50 -17.99
C LYS A 120 8.15 6.72 -16.76
N LEU A 121 8.85 5.65 -16.40
CA LEU A 121 8.53 4.85 -15.21
C LEU A 121 8.95 5.60 -13.94
N ASP A 122 8.05 5.66 -12.96
CA ASP A 122 8.16 6.53 -11.78
C ASP A 122 7.69 5.81 -10.51
N TRP A 123 8.05 6.36 -9.36
CA TRP A 123 7.82 5.83 -8.01
C TRP A 123 6.92 6.75 -7.17
N GLU A 124 6.22 6.18 -6.20
CA GLU A 124 5.36 6.92 -5.27
C GLU A 124 5.24 6.15 -3.94
N VAL A 125 5.94 6.54 -2.86
CA VAL A 125 5.68 5.97 -1.52
C VAL A 125 4.33 6.46 -1.01
N GLU A 126 3.48 5.54 -0.56
CA GLU A 126 2.14 5.85 -0.04
C GLU A 126 1.79 5.03 1.21
N LEU A 127 0.99 5.65 2.08
CA LEU A 127 0.26 4.93 3.12
C LEU A 127 -0.94 4.21 2.46
N GLY A 128 -1.02 2.88 2.65
CA GLY A 128 -2.16 2.08 2.25
C GLY A 128 -3.12 1.83 3.41
N ILE A 129 -4.42 1.97 3.17
CA ILE A 129 -5.50 1.58 4.09
C ILE A 129 -6.03 0.22 3.64
N VAL A 130 -6.11 -0.73 4.56
CA VAL A 130 -6.78 -2.01 4.32
C VAL A 130 -8.14 -2.00 5.01
N ILE A 131 -9.21 -2.18 4.24
CA ILE A 131 -10.57 -2.23 4.77
C ILE A 131 -10.79 -3.56 5.50
N GLY A 132 -11.30 -3.51 6.72
CA GLY A 132 -11.60 -4.69 7.54
C GLY A 132 -13.08 -5.05 7.60
N LYS A 133 -13.95 -4.06 7.39
CA LYS A 133 -15.40 -4.20 7.49
C LYS A 133 -16.08 -3.41 6.38
N GLN A 134 -17.10 -4.00 5.78
CA GLN A 134 -17.85 -3.41 4.68
C GLN A 134 -18.34 -2.00 5.04
N ALA A 135 -18.08 -0.99 4.19
CA ALA A 135 -18.55 0.39 4.37
C ALA A 135 -19.39 0.83 3.17
N LEU A 136 -20.53 1.47 3.43
CA LEU A 136 -21.36 2.13 2.42
C LEU A 136 -22.15 3.24 3.11
N ASN A 137 -22.02 4.47 2.62
CA ASN A 137 -22.70 5.65 3.13
C ASN A 137 -22.54 5.81 4.65
N ILE A 138 -21.29 5.68 5.13
CA ILE A 138 -20.94 5.85 6.55
C ILE A 138 -20.46 7.28 6.81
N SER A 139 -20.59 7.72 8.06
CA SER A 139 -20.02 9.01 8.48
C SER A 139 -18.51 8.89 8.81
N GLN A 140 -17.81 10.02 8.84
CA GLN A 140 -16.36 10.05 9.11
C GLN A 140 -15.98 9.50 10.50
N ASP A 141 -16.82 9.73 11.51
CA ASP A 141 -16.62 9.20 12.88
C ASP A 141 -16.74 7.67 12.94
N GLN A 142 -17.43 7.05 11.98
CA GLN A 142 -17.52 5.59 11.85
C GLN A 142 -16.31 4.99 11.11
N ALA A 143 -15.59 5.79 10.31
CA ALA A 143 -14.62 5.29 9.33
C ALA A 143 -13.51 4.42 9.94
N LEU A 144 -12.98 4.77 11.11
CA LEU A 144 -11.89 4.01 11.74
C LEU A 144 -12.31 2.58 12.11
N GLU A 145 -13.59 2.34 12.42
CA GLU A 145 -14.10 0.99 12.70
C GLU A 145 -14.14 0.09 11.45
N HIS A 146 -14.05 0.69 10.27
CA HIS A 146 -14.04 -0.01 8.99
C HIS A 146 -12.62 -0.29 8.47
N ILE A 147 -11.59 0.31 9.08
CA ILE A 147 -10.19 0.12 8.71
C ILE A 147 -9.60 -1.02 9.55
N LEU A 148 -9.15 -2.09 8.88
CA LEU A 148 -8.39 -3.16 9.53
C LEU A 148 -7.06 -2.61 10.05
N GLY A 149 -6.36 -1.87 9.19
CA GLY A 149 -5.05 -1.34 9.48
C GLY A 149 -4.40 -0.69 8.27
N TYR A 150 -3.09 -0.49 8.40
CA TYR A 150 -2.29 0.27 7.46
C TYR A 150 -1.05 -0.50 7.01
N THR A 151 -0.60 -0.22 5.79
CA THR A 151 0.56 -0.85 5.15
C THR A 151 1.34 0.18 4.32
N VAL A 152 2.58 -0.13 3.93
CA VAL A 152 3.29 0.64 2.90
C VAL A 152 2.84 0.17 1.52
N VAL A 153 2.73 1.09 0.57
CA VAL A 153 2.47 0.85 -0.84
C VAL A 153 3.46 1.65 -1.69
N ASN A 154 3.90 1.09 -2.83
CA ASN A 154 4.55 1.84 -3.91
C ASN A 154 3.57 1.99 -5.08
N ASP A 155 3.03 3.19 -5.33
CA ASP A 155 2.13 3.45 -6.48
C ASP A 155 2.92 3.74 -7.77
N VAL A 156 3.56 2.68 -8.27
CA VAL A 156 4.38 2.74 -9.49
C VAL A 156 3.54 3.22 -10.68
N SER A 157 4.13 4.14 -11.44
CA SER A 157 3.45 4.89 -12.49
C SER A 157 4.26 4.96 -13.78
N GLU A 158 3.66 4.62 -14.92
CA GLU A 158 4.20 4.98 -16.22
C GLU A 158 3.54 6.31 -16.66
N ARG A 159 4.31 7.41 -16.60
CA ARG A 159 3.77 8.76 -16.80
C ARG A 159 3.38 9.06 -18.24
N ALA A 160 4.04 8.46 -19.23
CA ALA A 160 3.68 8.68 -20.63
C ALA A 160 2.31 8.06 -20.97
N TRP A 161 1.96 6.93 -20.37
CA TRP A 161 0.70 6.24 -20.51
C TRP A 161 -0.37 6.91 -19.66
N GLN A 162 0.01 7.42 -18.47
CA GLN A 162 -0.87 8.18 -17.59
C GLN A 162 -1.31 9.52 -18.21
N LEU A 163 -0.37 10.29 -18.77
CA LEU A 163 -0.60 11.69 -19.16
C LEU A 163 -0.66 11.89 -20.68
N ASP A 164 0.20 11.22 -21.45
CA ASP A 164 0.37 11.50 -22.88
C ASP A 164 -0.58 10.68 -23.78
N ARG A 165 -1.24 9.65 -23.24
CA ARG A 165 -2.15 8.75 -24.00
C ARG A 165 -3.64 9.04 -23.80
N GLY A 166 -3.98 10.10 -23.05
CA GLY A 166 -5.34 10.54 -22.75
C GLY A 166 -6.23 9.50 -22.05
N GLY A 167 -7.45 9.91 -21.69
CA GLY A 167 -8.40 9.05 -20.98
C GLY A 167 -8.10 8.95 -19.48
N GLN A 168 -8.22 7.75 -18.92
CA GLN A 168 -8.10 7.49 -17.48
C GLN A 168 -6.66 7.10 -17.07
N TRP A 169 -6.25 7.47 -15.85
CA TRP A 169 -4.91 7.17 -15.32
C TRP A 169 -4.61 5.68 -15.18
N ALA A 170 -5.64 4.83 -15.19
CA ALA A 170 -5.51 3.36 -15.17
C ALA A 170 -4.53 2.82 -16.22
N LYS A 171 -4.34 3.49 -17.37
CA LYS A 171 -3.35 3.10 -18.39
C LYS A 171 -1.91 3.12 -17.84
N GLY A 172 -1.54 4.15 -17.08
CA GLY A 172 -0.19 4.29 -16.51
C GLY A 172 -0.05 3.64 -15.14
N LYS A 173 -1.16 3.38 -14.45
CA LYS A 173 -1.19 2.84 -13.09
C LYS A 173 -1.50 1.34 -13.04
N GLY A 174 -1.92 0.73 -14.14
CA GLY A 174 -2.52 -0.61 -14.18
C GLY A 174 -1.63 -1.77 -14.63
N PHE A 175 -0.31 -1.61 -14.72
CA PHE A 175 0.60 -2.67 -15.17
C PHE A 175 0.90 -3.69 -14.06
N PRO A 176 1.13 -4.98 -14.35
CA PRO A 176 1.49 -5.97 -13.33
C PRO A 176 2.70 -5.52 -12.48
N ASN A 177 2.67 -5.82 -11.18
CA ASN A 177 3.62 -5.37 -10.16
C ASN A 177 3.77 -3.85 -10.00
N PHE A 178 2.74 -3.06 -10.36
CA PHE A 178 2.73 -1.62 -10.08
C PHE A 178 2.10 -1.26 -8.73
N CYS A 179 1.72 -2.25 -7.91
CA CYS A 179 1.25 -2.03 -6.55
C CYS A 179 1.95 -2.96 -5.53
N PRO A 180 3.29 -2.88 -5.38
CA PRO A 180 3.98 -3.51 -4.26
C PRO A 180 3.39 -3.06 -2.92
N THR A 181 2.96 -4.01 -2.11
CA THR A 181 2.25 -3.74 -0.85
C THR A 181 2.81 -4.60 0.28
N GLY A 182 3.10 -3.99 1.44
CA GLY A 182 3.62 -4.68 2.62
C GLY A 182 4.81 -3.95 3.24
N PRO A 183 5.62 -4.60 4.10
CA PRO A 183 5.64 -6.05 4.36
C PRO A 183 4.57 -6.58 5.30
N LEU A 184 3.84 -5.71 5.99
CA LEU A 184 2.80 -6.09 6.93
C LEU A 184 1.61 -5.13 6.89
N VAL A 185 0.47 -5.58 7.40
CA VAL A 185 -0.60 -4.69 7.88
C VAL A 185 -0.46 -4.54 9.38
N LEU A 186 -0.31 -3.30 9.85
CA LEU A 186 -0.39 -2.95 11.26
C LEU A 186 -1.82 -2.50 11.58
N THR A 187 -2.50 -3.19 12.48
CA THR A 187 -3.90 -2.86 12.77
C THR A 187 -4.05 -1.52 13.47
N THR A 188 -5.22 -0.89 13.30
CA THR A 188 -5.52 0.46 13.79
C THR A 188 -5.23 0.63 15.29
N ASP A 189 -5.57 -0.39 16.10
CA ASP A 189 -5.34 -0.43 17.55
C ASP A 189 -3.84 -0.47 17.94
N GLU A 190 -3.00 -1.19 17.18
CA GLU A 190 -1.56 -1.24 17.43
C GLU A 190 -0.82 0.01 16.95
N LEU A 191 -1.29 0.61 15.85
CA LEU A 191 -0.62 1.78 15.28
C LEU A 191 -0.74 3.00 16.21
N GLY A 192 -1.92 3.17 16.82
CA GLY A 192 -2.25 4.25 17.75
C GLY A 192 -2.56 5.60 17.07
N GLY A 193 -2.53 5.67 15.74
CA GLY A 193 -2.79 6.88 14.95
C GLY A 193 -2.00 6.90 13.64
N ALA A 194 -2.65 7.27 12.54
CA ALA A 194 -2.04 7.35 11.20
C ALA A 194 -1.71 8.79 10.77
N ASP A 195 -1.86 9.76 11.67
CA ASP A 195 -1.76 11.20 11.43
C ASP A 195 -0.33 11.75 11.56
N ASN A 196 0.65 10.96 11.98
CA ASN A 196 2.04 11.40 12.09
C ASN A 196 3.05 10.25 11.90
N LEU A 197 3.20 9.80 10.66
CA LEU A 197 4.14 8.74 10.27
C LEU A 197 5.13 9.31 9.26
N ALA A 198 6.43 9.32 9.60
CA ALA A 198 7.44 9.71 8.64
C ALA A 198 7.54 8.66 7.53
N MET A 199 7.84 9.11 6.32
CA MET A 199 8.01 8.26 5.16
C MET A 199 9.15 8.75 4.28
N TRP A 200 9.77 7.80 3.59
CA TRP A 200 10.85 8.08 2.68
C TRP A 200 10.89 7.07 1.54
N LEU A 201 11.52 7.50 0.44
CA LEU A 201 11.85 6.64 -0.70
C LEU A 201 13.20 7.05 -1.28
N ASP A 202 14.05 6.05 -1.50
CA ASP A 202 15.36 6.14 -2.11
C ASP A 202 15.38 5.39 -3.45
N VAL A 203 16.09 5.94 -4.43
CA VAL A 203 16.40 5.26 -5.69
C VAL A 203 17.92 5.13 -5.80
N ASN A 204 18.42 3.91 -5.92
CA ASN A 204 19.85 3.58 -5.93
C ASN A 204 20.62 4.17 -4.74
N GLY A 205 19.98 4.23 -3.56
CA GLY A 205 20.54 4.79 -2.33
C GLY A 205 20.52 6.32 -2.25
N GLU A 206 19.92 7.01 -3.22
CA GLU A 206 19.73 8.47 -3.18
C GLU A 206 18.28 8.81 -2.78
N ARG A 207 18.15 9.67 -1.77
CA ARG A 207 16.85 10.12 -1.25
C ARG A 207 16.05 10.90 -2.28
N MET A 208 14.92 10.34 -2.71
CA MET A 208 14.03 10.98 -3.68
C MET A 208 12.81 11.62 -3.02
N GLN A 209 12.18 10.95 -2.05
CA GLN A 209 11.02 11.46 -1.31
C GLN A 209 11.27 11.45 0.19
N THR A 210 10.87 12.53 0.86
CA THR A 210 10.72 12.59 2.33
C THR A 210 9.37 13.23 2.62
N GLY A 211 8.58 12.62 3.48
CA GLY A 211 7.23 13.10 3.79
C GLY A 211 6.77 12.67 5.18
N ASN A 212 5.56 13.10 5.53
CA ASN A 212 4.87 12.67 6.73
C ASN A 212 3.36 12.72 6.52
N THR A 213 2.63 11.74 7.05
CA THR A 213 1.16 11.68 6.93
C THR A 213 0.45 12.88 7.58
N ASN A 214 1.09 13.64 8.46
CA ASN A 214 0.57 14.89 9.03
C ASN A 214 0.38 16.01 8.00
N THR A 215 0.92 15.86 6.79
CA THR A 215 0.75 16.79 5.68
C THR A 215 -0.33 16.36 4.68
N MET A 216 -1.07 15.29 4.99
CA MET A 216 -2.20 14.85 4.17
C MET A 216 -3.32 15.89 4.18
N ILE A 217 -3.90 16.16 3.01
CA ILE A 217 -5.04 17.08 2.85
C ILE A 217 -6.32 16.40 3.32
N PHE A 218 -6.49 15.13 2.93
CA PHE A 218 -7.59 14.26 3.32
C PHE A 218 -7.02 13.11 4.15
N ASP A 219 -7.39 13.07 5.43
CA ASP A 219 -6.95 12.00 6.34
C ASP A 219 -7.63 10.64 6.01
N PRO A 220 -7.12 9.52 6.55
CA PRO A 220 -7.70 8.19 6.29
C PRO A 220 -9.19 8.05 6.62
N ALA A 221 -9.66 8.67 7.70
CA ALA A 221 -11.06 8.58 8.10
C ALA A 221 -11.97 9.30 7.10
N PHE A 222 -11.55 10.49 6.65
CA PHE A 222 -12.23 11.24 5.61
C PHE A 222 -12.26 10.46 4.29
N ILE A 223 -11.13 9.92 3.83
CA ILE A 223 -11.06 9.17 2.57
C ILE A 223 -12.06 8.01 2.58
N VAL A 224 -12.07 7.20 3.65
CA VAL A 224 -12.96 6.04 3.75
C VAL A 224 -14.43 6.45 3.74
N ALA A 225 -14.81 7.45 4.53
CA ALA A 225 -16.19 7.95 4.54
C ALA A 225 -16.59 8.53 3.17
N TYR A 226 -15.74 9.36 2.57
CA TYR A 226 -15.97 9.96 1.26
C TYR A 226 -16.16 8.92 0.16
N LEU A 227 -15.27 7.94 0.05
CA LEU A 227 -15.43 6.87 -0.94
C LEU A 227 -16.69 6.05 -0.71
N SER A 228 -17.08 5.85 0.55
CA SER A 228 -18.29 5.10 0.90
C SER A 228 -19.59 5.76 0.40
N GLU A 229 -19.59 7.05 0.05
CA GLU A 229 -20.75 7.73 -0.54
C GLU A 229 -21.03 7.22 -1.97
N PHE A 230 -19.99 6.85 -2.70
CA PHE A 230 -20.07 6.50 -4.12
C PHE A 230 -20.03 4.99 -4.37
N MET A 231 -19.40 4.24 -3.47
CA MET A 231 -19.20 2.80 -3.63
C MET A 231 -19.18 2.07 -2.31
N ARG A 232 -19.47 0.76 -2.38
CA ARG A 232 -19.29 -0.14 -1.25
C ARG A 232 -17.82 -0.53 -1.17
N LEU A 233 -17.18 -0.22 -0.05
CA LEU A 233 -15.85 -0.72 0.28
C LEU A 233 -16.01 -2.09 0.92
N GLU A 234 -15.25 -3.08 0.45
CA GLU A 234 -15.30 -4.46 0.94
C GLU A 234 -14.11 -4.77 1.84
N PRO A 235 -14.24 -5.70 2.81
CA PRO A 235 -13.08 -6.22 3.52
C PRO A 235 -12.01 -6.70 2.54
N GLY A 236 -10.78 -6.23 2.73
CA GLY A 236 -9.62 -6.57 1.93
C GLY A 236 -9.33 -5.58 0.82
N ASP A 237 -10.27 -4.66 0.52
CA ASP A 237 -9.97 -3.57 -0.41
C ASP A 237 -8.81 -2.72 0.12
N LEU A 238 -7.98 -2.28 -0.83
CA LEU A 238 -6.82 -1.42 -0.58
C LEU A 238 -7.14 0.00 -1.06
N ILE A 239 -6.83 0.99 -0.23
CA ILE A 239 -6.86 2.39 -0.63
C ILE A 239 -5.45 2.97 -0.50
N CYS A 240 -4.84 3.34 -1.62
CA CYS A 240 -3.58 4.08 -1.68
C CYS A 240 -3.89 5.57 -1.49
N THR A 241 -3.28 6.20 -0.50
CA THR A 241 -3.74 7.51 0.01
C THR A 241 -3.04 8.71 -0.59
N GLY A 242 -2.21 8.52 -1.62
CA GLY A 242 -1.41 9.57 -2.24
C GLY A 242 0.03 9.58 -1.73
N THR A 243 0.87 10.35 -2.43
CA THR A 243 2.32 10.38 -2.23
C THR A 243 2.84 11.78 -1.88
N PRO A 244 3.91 11.90 -1.08
CA PRO A 244 4.56 13.18 -0.79
C PRO A 244 5.40 13.71 -1.98
N PRO A 245 5.95 14.93 -1.90
CA PRO A 245 6.86 15.49 -2.90
C PRO A 245 8.03 14.58 -3.28
N GLY A 246 8.59 14.84 -4.47
CA GLY A 246 9.85 14.22 -4.91
C GLY A 246 9.70 12.99 -5.81
N VAL A 247 8.54 12.81 -6.43
CA VAL A 247 8.37 11.89 -7.56
C VAL A 247 9.32 12.26 -8.71
N GLY A 248 9.74 11.29 -9.51
CA GLY A 248 10.71 11.47 -10.58
C GLY A 248 10.27 12.50 -11.63
N MET A 249 8.97 12.51 -11.96
CA MET A 249 8.37 13.51 -12.87
C MET A 249 8.53 14.97 -12.38
N GLY A 250 8.53 15.19 -11.06
CA GLY A 250 8.64 16.52 -10.44
C GLY A 250 10.07 17.06 -10.34
N LYS A 251 11.08 16.22 -10.61
CA LYS A 251 12.49 16.63 -10.58
C LYS A 251 12.84 17.53 -11.77
N THR A 252 13.90 18.33 -11.62
CA THR A 252 14.44 19.19 -12.67
C THR A 252 15.92 18.87 -12.93
N PRO A 253 16.28 18.20 -14.04
CA PRO A 253 15.38 17.61 -15.03
C PRO A 253 14.60 16.40 -14.46
N PRO A 254 13.50 15.96 -15.11
CA PRO A 254 12.78 14.76 -14.69
C PRO A 254 13.67 13.53 -14.67
N LEU A 255 13.46 12.66 -13.69
CA LEU A 255 14.16 11.40 -13.51
C LEU A 255 13.17 10.24 -13.61
N TYR A 256 13.54 9.18 -14.31
CA TYR A 256 12.68 8.00 -14.48
C TYR A 256 13.50 6.72 -14.29
N LEU A 257 12.83 5.70 -13.76
CA LEU A 257 13.38 4.39 -13.49
C LEU A 257 13.74 3.65 -14.79
N LYS A 258 14.81 2.85 -14.71
CA LYS A 258 15.33 2.01 -15.78
C LYS A 258 15.58 0.60 -15.27
N PRO A 259 15.62 -0.41 -16.16
CA PRO A 259 16.02 -1.76 -15.78
C PRO A 259 17.35 -1.76 -15.02
N GLY A 260 17.37 -2.42 -13.86
CA GLY A 260 18.51 -2.48 -12.97
C GLY A 260 18.47 -1.54 -11.77
N ASP A 261 17.66 -0.47 -11.83
CA ASP A 261 17.50 0.46 -10.69
C ASP A 261 16.88 -0.26 -9.49
N GLN A 262 17.30 0.18 -8.30
CA GLN A 262 16.80 -0.28 -7.01
C GLN A 262 15.96 0.83 -6.36
N VAL A 263 14.76 0.49 -5.91
CA VAL A 263 13.87 1.38 -5.17
C VAL A 263 13.71 0.82 -3.75
N GLU A 264 13.94 1.65 -2.74
CA GLU A 264 13.68 1.31 -1.35
C GLU A 264 12.78 2.36 -0.73
N LEU A 265 11.79 1.93 0.05
CA LEU A 265 10.84 2.85 0.68
C LEU A 265 10.34 2.32 2.01
N SER A 266 9.94 3.23 2.89
CA SER A 266 9.42 2.87 4.21
C SER A 266 8.49 3.93 4.75
N ILE A 267 7.64 3.49 5.67
CA ILE A 267 6.83 4.35 6.53
C ILE A 267 7.06 3.87 7.96
N ASP A 268 7.21 4.82 8.88
CA ASP A 268 7.43 4.55 10.31
C ASP A 268 6.46 3.48 10.82
N LYS A 269 7.01 2.51 11.58
CA LYS A 269 6.31 1.34 12.15
C LYS A 269 5.78 0.30 11.15
N LEU A 270 5.64 0.63 9.86
CA LEU A 270 5.05 -0.25 8.85
C LEU A 270 6.07 -1.11 8.09
N GLY A 271 7.37 -0.82 8.27
CA GLY A 271 8.47 -1.59 7.69
C GLY A 271 8.97 -1.00 6.37
N THR A 272 9.79 -1.78 5.67
CA THR A 272 10.52 -1.34 4.47
C THR A 272 10.25 -2.28 3.31
N GLN A 273 10.18 -1.73 2.12
CA GLN A 273 10.13 -2.44 0.85
C GLN A 273 11.43 -2.19 0.07
N SER A 274 11.85 -3.18 -0.73
CA SER A 274 13.04 -3.08 -1.58
C SER A 274 12.76 -3.80 -2.91
N GLN A 275 12.56 -3.04 -3.98
CA GLN A 275 12.25 -3.58 -5.32
C GLN A 275 13.33 -3.24 -6.34
N ARG A 276 13.64 -4.21 -7.19
CA ARG A 276 14.48 -4.01 -8.36
C ARG A 276 13.64 -3.89 -9.63
N VAL A 277 14.01 -2.97 -10.51
CA VAL A 277 13.39 -2.81 -11.83
C VAL A 277 13.92 -3.88 -12.78
N VAL A 278 13.03 -4.67 -13.37
CA VAL A 278 13.38 -5.82 -14.23
C VAL A 278 12.65 -5.70 -15.57
N ALA A 279 13.39 -5.83 -16.67
CA ALA A 279 12.82 -5.86 -18.02
C ALA A 279 12.07 -7.18 -18.27
N ILE A 280 10.93 -7.11 -18.95
CA ILE A 280 10.14 -8.29 -19.40
C ILE A 280 10.35 -8.62 -20.87
#